data_AF-A0A7C4X0Y4-F1
#
_entry.id   AF-A0A7C4X0Y4-F1
#
_cell.length_a   1.000
_cell.length_b   1.000
_cell.length_c   1.000
_cell.angle_alpha   90.00
_cell.angle_beta   90.00
_cell.angle_gamma   90.00
#
_symmetry.space_group_name_H-M   'P 1'
#
loop_
_entity.id
_entity.type
_entity.pdbx_description
1 polymer ?
#
loop_
_entity_poly.entity_id
_entity_poly.type
_entity_poly.pdbx_seq_one_letter_code
_entity_poly.pdbx_strand_id
1 'polypeptide(L)'
;MAFPEQAMDYTRDIQILSAWRWPTRISKEQFASVTQLSDFPDYLKPQLNAAGQLECFANGQINYTLRGIHTKVAVTWAFEAPAGGGDTHYSIMKGTKANVIILQGADQKYKPELYVEPAEGITPEQLHSALFNTIIKLQPKYPGIMAIRENNRFKIAIPESYRVGHEAHFAQVTEKYLKYLGEGKLPDWETPNMIAKYYTTTTALSMAKTGTPQDSKAAAADVKSGIRFGICTGSGNSALLKENGYDYLEEGVQSLLAPKVTDEQFARKVAQARDAGIPIYACNGFIPAEMPVTGPEAQHDAIVNYSETVFRRAKEAGVKRIVFGSGKARQIPEGFDRQQARGQFVDLLKRLGPIAATYDVIVVIEPLGSGECNFINTVAEAAAIANEVNHPNIKVLADFYHMAQENEGPEAIVAAGAMLQHCHIAEKEKRTAPGIAGDDFTPYFKALRQIHYAGGVSIEGGWGEGLQQNLAKALAIMKTQAIQQ
;
A
#
# COMPACT_ATOMS: atom_id res chain seq x y z
N MET A 1 16.96 -23.79 0.68
CA MET A 1 15.82 -24.61 0.22
C MET A 1 15.16 -25.22 1.45
N ALA A 2 13.82 -25.26 1.51
CA ALA A 2 13.09 -25.76 2.68
C ALA A 2 13.32 -27.26 2.94
N PHE A 3 13.61 -28.04 1.88
CA PHE A 3 13.82 -29.49 1.93
C PHE A 3 15.11 -29.87 1.19
N PRO A 4 16.31 -29.60 1.76
CA PRO A 4 17.56 -29.94 1.10
C PRO A 4 17.69 -31.46 0.94
N GLU A 5 18.24 -31.89 -0.20
CA GLU A 5 18.55 -33.31 -0.51
C GLU A 5 17.36 -34.28 -0.46
N GLN A 6 16.13 -33.74 -0.50
CA GLN A 6 14.90 -34.53 -0.53
C GLN A 6 14.27 -34.46 -1.93
N ALA A 7 13.86 -35.61 -2.45
CA ALA A 7 13.12 -35.68 -3.70
C ALA A 7 11.71 -35.09 -3.51
N MET A 8 11.27 -34.32 -4.51
CA MET A 8 9.97 -33.65 -4.55
C MET A 8 9.05 -34.34 -5.56
N ASP A 9 7.83 -34.61 -5.13
CA ASP A 9 6.75 -35.03 -6.03
C ASP A 9 5.90 -33.82 -6.38
N TYR A 10 6.07 -33.27 -7.58
CA TYR A 10 5.40 -32.04 -7.98
C TYR A 10 3.86 -32.14 -8.01
N THR A 11 3.29 -33.35 -8.08
CA THR A 11 1.83 -33.55 -8.11
C THR A 11 1.20 -33.56 -6.72
N ARG A 12 1.97 -33.96 -5.70
CA ARG A 12 1.50 -34.08 -4.31
C ARG A 12 2.04 -32.97 -3.42
N ASP A 13 3.29 -32.58 -3.63
CA ASP A 13 4.00 -31.66 -2.77
C ASP A 13 3.81 -30.19 -3.18
N ILE A 14 3.28 -29.90 -4.37
CA ILE A 14 3.18 -28.53 -4.89
C ILE A 14 1.76 -28.22 -5.34
N GLN A 15 1.21 -27.12 -4.80
CA GLN A 15 -0.05 -26.56 -5.27
C GLN A 15 0.15 -25.09 -5.64
N ILE A 16 -0.06 -24.74 -6.91
CA ILE A 16 -0.08 -23.35 -7.35
C ILE A 16 -1.39 -22.72 -6.92
N LEU A 17 -1.33 -21.70 -6.07
CA LEU A 17 -2.51 -21.01 -5.53
C LEU A 17 -2.91 -19.84 -6.41
N SER A 18 -1.93 -19.07 -6.87
CA SER A 18 -2.14 -17.95 -7.78
C SER A 18 -0.83 -17.52 -8.44
N ALA A 19 -0.94 -16.90 -9.62
CA ALA A 19 0.19 -16.35 -10.34
C ALA A 19 -0.24 -15.17 -11.22
N TRP A 20 0.62 -14.17 -11.32
CA TRP A 20 0.42 -12.98 -12.16
C TRP A 20 1.73 -12.55 -12.81
N ARG A 21 1.61 -11.85 -13.93
CA ARG A 21 2.73 -11.27 -14.68
C ARG A 21 2.39 -9.86 -15.13
N TRP A 22 3.42 -9.03 -15.26
CA TRP A 22 3.29 -7.67 -15.79
C TRP A 22 4.52 -7.28 -16.59
N PRO A 23 4.40 -6.37 -17.56
CA PRO A 23 5.52 -5.98 -18.38
C PRO A 23 6.39 -4.91 -17.72
N THR A 24 7.68 -4.97 -18.03
CA THR A 24 8.55 -3.80 -18.03
C THR A 24 8.34 -3.11 -19.37
N ARG A 25 7.78 -1.91 -19.33
CA ARG A 25 7.49 -1.12 -20.53
C ARG A 25 8.75 -0.39 -20.96
N ILE A 26 9.20 -0.66 -22.17
CA ILE A 26 10.41 -0.08 -22.74
C ILE A 26 10.00 0.97 -23.77
N SER A 27 10.39 2.23 -23.54
CA SER A 27 10.17 3.30 -24.50
C SER A 27 11.11 3.18 -25.70
N LYS A 28 10.84 3.93 -26.76
CA LYS A 28 11.73 4.00 -27.94
C LYS A 28 13.12 4.50 -27.55
N GLU A 29 13.20 5.49 -26.67
CA GLU A 29 14.46 6.08 -26.18
C GLU A 29 15.26 5.04 -25.37
N GLN A 30 14.57 4.31 -24.48
CA GLN A 30 15.17 3.23 -23.70
C GLN A 30 15.64 2.06 -24.57
N PHE A 31 14.87 1.71 -25.60
CA PHE A 31 15.28 0.68 -26.55
C PHE A 31 16.50 1.12 -27.37
N ALA A 32 16.51 2.37 -27.83
CA ALA A 32 17.63 2.95 -28.58
C ALA A 32 18.91 3.03 -27.74
N SER A 33 18.81 3.37 -26.45
CA SER A 33 20.00 3.45 -25.58
C SER A 33 20.67 2.10 -25.37
N VAL A 34 19.91 1.00 -25.37
CA VAL A 34 20.44 -0.37 -25.20
C VAL A 34 20.91 -0.97 -26.51
N THR A 35 20.12 -0.82 -27.59
CA THR A 35 20.36 -1.51 -28.86
C THR A 35 21.16 -0.70 -29.88
N GLN A 36 21.31 0.61 -29.67
CA GLN A 36 21.86 1.57 -30.62
C GLN A 36 21.06 1.69 -31.92
N LEU A 37 19.85 1.14 -31.98
CA LEU A 37 18.92 1.32 -33.10
C LEU A 37 18.07 2.56 -32.88
N SER A 38 17.84 3.33 -33.94
CA SER A 38 17.04 4.56 -33.88
C SER A 38 15.53 4.33 -33.74
N ASP A 39 15.07 3.10 -33.96
CA ASP A 39 13.66 2.71 -33.85
C ASP A 39 13.51 1.21 -33.54
N PHE A 40 12.30 0.81 -33.15
CA PHE A 40 11.95 -0.60 -33.03
C PHE A 40 11.97 -1.27 -34.42
N PRO A 41 12.64 -2.43 -34.57
CA PRO A 41 12.56 -3.24 -35.78
C PRO A 41 11.12 -3.60 -36.15
N ASP A 42 10.86 -3.79 -37.45
CA ASP A 42 9.49 -4.02 -37.96
C ASP A 42 8.79 -5.21 -37.31
N TYR A 43 9.52 -6.26 -36.92
CA TYR A 43 8.94 -7.44 -36.25
C TYR A 43 8.51 -7.18 -34.79
N LEU A 44 8.96 -6.10 -34.16
CA LEU A 44 8.52 -5.68 -32.82
C LEU A 44 7.38 -4.67 -32.85
N LYS A 45 7.18 -3.94 -33.96
CA LYS A 45 6.12 -2.94 -34.08
C LYS A 45 4.71 -3.48 -33.76
N PRO A 46 4.33 -4.71 -34.16
CA PRO A 46 3.04 -5.30 -33.78
C PRO A 46 2.86 -5.59 -32.28
N GLN A 47 3.95 -5.58 -31.50
CA GLN A 47 3.96 -5.88 -30.07
C GLN A 47 4.00 -4.60 -29.21
N LEU A 48 3.97 -3.42 -29.84
CA LEU A 48 3.90 -2.16 -29.12
C LEU A 48 2.48 -1.93 -28.59
N ASN A 49 2.40 -1.39 -27.38
CA ASN A 49 1.12 -0.98 -26.82
C ASN A 49 0.61 0.34 -27.45
N ALA A 50 -0.57 0.79 -27.04
CA ALA A 50 -1.19 2.02 -27.56
C ALA A 50 -0.35 3.30 -27.33
N ALA A 51 0.59 3.27 -26.38
CA ALA A 51 1.54 4.35 -26.10
C ALA A 51 2.86 4.22 -26.89
N GLY A 52 2.97 3.23 -27.80
CA GLY A 52 4.17 2.99 -28.60
C GLY A 52 5.32 2.35 -27.82
N GLN A 53 5.06 1.72 -26.67
CA GLN A 53 6.07 1.08 -25.82
C GLN A 53 6.07 -0.43 -26.01
N LEU A 54 7.26 -1.06 -25.93
CA LEU A 54 7.41 -2.50 -25.97
C LEU A 54 7.10 -3.11 -24.60
N GLU A 55 6.19 -4.08 -24.55
CA GLU A 55 5.78 -4.74 -23.30
C GLU A 55 6.60 -6.02 -23.03
N CYS A 56 7.74 -5.87 -22.34
CA CYS A 56 8.59 -7.00 -21.96
C CYS A 56 8.07 -7.66 -20.68
N PHE A 57 7.33 -8.77 -20.78
CA PHE A 57 6.80 -9.53 -19.62
C PHE A 57 7.88 -10.27 -18.82
N ALA A 58 8.78 -9.52 -18.21
CA ALA A 58 9.89 -10.02 -17.39
C ALA A 58 9.55 -10.13 -15.90
N ASN A 59 8.40 -9.60 -15.47
CA ASN A 59 8.03 -9.52 -14.07
C ASN A 59 6.90 -10.48 -13.73
N GLY A 60 6.89 -10.98 -12.50
CA GLY A 60 5.85 -11.88 -12.06
C GLY A 60 5.88 -12.21 -10.58
N GLN A 61 4.77 -12.76 -10.11
CA GLN A 61 4.62 -13.30 -8.78
C GLN A 61 3.94 -14.66 -8.83
N ILE A 62 4.38 -15.57 -7.97
CA ILE A 62 3.82 -16.90 -7.79
C ILE A 62 3.56 -17.11 -6.29
N ASN A 63 2.33 -17.47 -5.95
CA ASN A 63 1.97 -17.94 -4.62
C ASN A 63 1.63 -19.44 -4.73
N TYR A 64 2.29 -20.26 -3.93
CA TYR A 64 2.12 -21.71 -3.96
C TYR A 64 2.36 -22.34 -2.59
N THR A 65 1.93 -23.57 -2.41
CA THR A 65 2.34 -24.39 -1.27
C THR A 65 3.42 -25.37 -1.70
N LEU A 66 4.36 -25.63 -0.79
CA LEU A 66 5.39 -26.64 -0.91
C LEU A 66 5.33 -27.52 0.35
N ARG A 67 4.75 -28.72 0.25
CA ARG A 67 4.44 -29.60 1.39
C ARG A 67 3.69 -28.86 2.51
N GLY A 68 2.69 -28.07 2.13
CA GLY A 68 1.88 -27.26 3.06
C GLY A 68 2.54 -25.96 3.52
N ILE A 69 3.82 -25.71 3.20
CA ILE A 69 4.48 -24.43 3.49
C ILE A 69 4.09 -23.41 2.42
N HIS A 70 3.43 -22.33 2.84
CA HIS A 70 3.06 -21.24 1.95
C HIS A 70 4.31 -20.47 1.51
N THR A 71 4.47 -20.33 0.21
CA THR A 71 5.61 -19.68 -0.41
C THR A 71 5.13 -18.62 -1.39
N LYS A 72 5.73 -17.42 -1.29
CA LYS A 72 5.56 -16.32 -2.24
C LYS A 72 6.91 -16.02 -2.87
N VAL A 73 6.94 -15.94 -4.20
CA VAL A 73 8.09 -15.46 -4.96
C VAL A 73 7.60 -14.33 -5.86
N ALA A 74 8.22 -13.16 -5.78
CA ALA A 74 7.94 -12.02 -6.63
C ALA A 74 9.25 -11.46 -7.18
N VAL A 75 9.27 -11.10 -8.46
CA VAL A 75 10.45 -10.59 -9.16
C VAL A 75 10.06 -9.43 -10.04
N THR A 76 10.87 -8.37 -9.98
CA THR A 76 10.71 -7.15 -10.78
C THR A 76 12.04 -6.79 -11.42
N TRP A 77 12.02 -6.60 -12.74
CA TRP A 77 13.09 -6.16 -13.61
C TRP A 77 12.77 -4.78 -14.15
N ALA A 78 13.17 -3.73 -13.45
CA ALA A 78 13.08 -2.38 -13.99
C ALA A 78 14.01 -2.23 -15.21
N PHE A 79 13.76 -1.22 -16.05
CA PHE A 79 14.67 -0.91 -17.17
C PHE A 79 16.09 -0.62 -16.69
N GLU A 80 16.21 0.17 -15.62
CA GLU A 80 17.48 0.49 -14.97
C GLU A 80 17.27 0.57 -13.45
N ALA A 81 18.37 0.40 -12.70
CA ALA A 81 18.37 0.65 -11.27
C ALA A 81 18.26 2.17 -10.99
N PRO A 82 17.71 2.59 -9.83
CA PRO A 82 17.76 3.98 -9.40
C PRO A 82 19.20 4.51 -9.39
N ALA A 83 19.41 5.82 -9.60
CA ALA A 83 20.74 6.42 -9.59
C ALA A 83 21.50 6.12 -8.28
N GLY A 84 22.72 5.61 -8.40
CA GLY A 84 23.52 5.15 -7.24
C GLY A 84 23.01 3.86 -6.61
N GLY A 85 22.06 3.19 -7.25
CA GLY A 85 21.43 1.95 -6.81
C GLY A 85 22.07 0.68 -7.37
N GLY A 86 21.63 -0.45 -6.84
CA GLY A 86 21.95 -1.78 -7.34
C GLY A 86 20.76 -2.71 -7.16
N ASP A 87 20.99 -4.00 -7.39
CA ASP A 87 19.97 -5.03 -7.18
C ASP A 87 19.43 -4.98 -5.75
N THR A 88 18.12 -5.16 -5.62
CA THR A 88 17.47 -5.29 -4.33
C THR A 88 16.99 -6.72 -4.14
N HIS A 89 17.07 -7.18 -2.91
CA HIS A 89 16.65 -8.51 -2.53
C HIS A 89 16.01 -8.47 -1.15
N TYR A 90 14.85 -9.11 -1.06
CA TYR A 90 14.17 -9.37 0.19
C TYR A 90 13.78 -10.84 0.22
N SER A 91 14.09 -11.51 1.32
CA SER A 91 13.59 -12.85 1.60
C SER A 91 13.31 -12.98 3.08
N ILE A 92 12.18 -13.59 3.43
CA ILE A 92 11.82 -13.90 4.82
C ILE A 92 11.42 -15.36 4.93
N MET A 93 11.98 -16.03 5.93
CA MET A 93 11.54 -17.35 6.38
C MET A 93 10.90 -17.16 7.75
N LYS A 94 9.58 -17.33 7.82
CA LYS A 94 8.82 -17.18 9.07
C LYS A 94 8.85 -18.48 9.85
N GLY A 95 9.27 -18.40 11.11
CA GLY A 95 9.30 -19.52 12.04
C GLY A 95 8.41 -19.25 13.25
N THR A 96 8.23 -20.27 14.09
CA THR A 96 7.44 -20.16 15.33
C THR A 96 8.12 -19.38 16.44
N LYS A 97 9.45 -19.21 16.36
CA LYS A 97 10.26 -18.48 17.36
C LYS A 97 10.96 -17.25 16.81
N ALA A 98 11.33 -17.30 15.53
CA ALA A 98 12.09 -16.25 14.87
C ALA A 98 11.74 -16.20 13.39
N ASN A 99 11.89 -15.01 12.80
CA ASN A 99 11.95 -14.84 11.36
C ASN A 99 13.41 -14.63 10.95
N VAL A 100 13.82 -15.30 9.88
CA VAL A 100 15.14 -15.10 9.27
C VAL A 100 14.96 -14.30 7.99
N ILE A 101 15.65 -13.16 7.90
CA ILE A 101 15.41 -12.16 6.86
C ILE A 101 16.72 -11.86 6.14
N ILE A 102 16.69 -11.81 4.82
CA ILE A 102 17.76 -11.24 4.00
C ILE A 102 17.25 -9.90 3.47
N LEU A 103 18.01 -8.83 3.71
CA LEU A 103 17.76 -7.50 3.16
C LEU A 103 18.93 -7.06 2.30
N GLN A 104 18.64 -6.55 1.12
CA GLN A 104 19.60 -5.91 0.23
C GLN A 104 18.91 -4.67 -0.35
N GLY A 105 19.27 -3.50 0.18
CA GLY A 105 18.76 -2.21 -0.27
C GLY A 105 19.74 -1.09 0.05
N ALA A 106 19.30 0.17 -0.09
CA ALA A 106 20.13 1.34 0.15
C ALA A 106 20.78 1.34 1.54
N ASP A 107 20.02 0.96 2.58
CA ASP A 107 20.51 0.89 3.97
C ASP A 107 21.66 -0.11 4.14
N GLN A 108 21.65 -1.20 3.36
CA GLN A 108 22.70 -2.22 3.35
C GLN A 108 23.75 -1.95 2.25
N LYS A 109 23.71 -0.77 1.62
CA LYS A 109 24.58 -0.40 0.48
C LYS A 109 24.54 -1.44 -0.64
N TYR A 110 23.35 -1.98 -0.90
CA TYR A 110 23.08 -3.01 -1.91
C TYR A 110 23.91 -4.29 -1.73
N LYS A 111 24.40 -4.56 -0.51
CA LYS A 111 24.96 -5.86 -0.12
C LYS A 111 23.90 -6.67 0.61
N PRO A 112 23.71 -7.97 0.30
CA PRO A 112 22.79 -8.81 1.06
C PRO A 112 23.23 -8.92 2.52
N GLU A 113 22.35 -8.63 3.45
CA GLU A 113 22.62 -8.76 4.89
C GLU A 113 21.57 -9.66 5.54
N LEU A 114 22.05 -10.52 6.44
CA LEU A 114 21.22 -11.50 7.13
C LEU A 114 20.81 -10.95 8.50
N TYR A 115 19.51 -11.04 8.79
CA TYR A 115 18.91 -10.62 10.04
C TYR A 115 18.09 -11.76 10.64
N VAL A 116 17.98 -11.74 11.97
CA VAL A 116 17.07 -12.59 12.73
C VAL A 116 16.27 -11.71 13.66
N GLU A 117 14.94 -11.78 13.59
CA GLU A 117 14.02 -11.04 14.45
C GLU A 117 13.08 -12.01 15.16
N PRO A 118 12.53 -11.65 16.33
CA PRO A 118 11.58 -12.51 17.02
C PRO A 118 10.31 -12.71 16.18
N ALA A 119 9.74 -13.92 16.27
CA ALA A 119 8.40 -14.16 15.76
C ALA A 119 7.36 -13.43 16.62
N GLU A 120 6.12 -13.36 16.14
CA GLU A 120 5.02 -12.75 16.87
C GLU A 120 4.87 -13.36 18.28
N GLY A 121 4.70 -12.50 19.29
CA GLY A 121 4.59 -12.92 20.69
C GLY A 121 5.90 -13.33 21.36
N ILE A 122 7.05 -13.26 20.65
CA ILE A 122 8.37 -13.53 21.20
C ILE A 122 9.09 -12.20 21.45
N THR A 123 9.73 -12.04 22.60
CA THR A 123 10.58 -10.87 22.85
C THR A 123 11.98 -11.10 22.26
N PRO A 124 12.67 -10.04 21.85
CA PRO A 124 14.06 -10.16 21.41
C PRO A 124 14.99 -10.79 22.47
N GLU A 125 14.68 -10.63 23.76
CA GLU A 125 15.43 -11.21 24.89
C GLU A 125 15.21 -12.73 24.96
N GLN A 126 13.98 -13.20 24.72
CA GLN A 126 13.69 -14.63 24.60
C GLN A 126 14.40 -15.26 23.38
N LEU A 127 14.55 -14.51 22.29
CA LEU A 127 15.29 -14.95 21.12
C LEU A 127 16.81 -14.99 21.36
N HIS A 128 17.35 -14.04 22.13
CA HIS A 128 18.80 -13.82 22.28
C HIS A 128 19.54 -15.12 22.63
N SER A 129 19.16 -15.80 23.72
CA SER A 129 19.87 -17.00 24.17
C SER A 129 19.83 -18.13 23.13
N ALA A 130 18.68 -18.33 22.46
CA ALA A 130 18.54 -19.35 21.43
C ALA A 130 19.39 -19.03 20.18
N LEU A 131 19.40 -17.77 19.77
CA LEU A 131 20.22 -17.30 18.64
C LEU A 131 21.71 -17.43 18.96
N PHE A 132 22.15 -16.98 20.13
CA PHE A 132 23.54 -17.06 20.55
C PHE A 132 24.06 -18.51 20.59
N ASN A 133 23.29 -19.42 21.19
CA ASN A 133 23.61 -20.85 21.19
C ASN A 133 23.66 -21.44 19.77
N THR A 134 22.80 -20.96 18.87
CA THR A 134 22.81 -21.37 17.45
C THR A 134 24.07 -20.87 16.75
N ILE A 135 24.48 -19.62 16.98
CA ILE A 135 25.72 -19.07 16.44
C ILE A 135 26.95 -19.85 16.92
N ILE A 136 27.02 -20.22 18.20
CA ILE A 136 28.09 -21.08 18.73
C ILE A 136 28.14 -22.41 17.98
N LYS A 137 26.99 -23.07 17.78
CA LYS A 137 26.91 -24.34 17.05
C LYS A 137 27.34 -24.22 15.59
N LEU A 138 27.17 -23.04 14.99
CA LEU A 138 27.55 -22.77 13.60
C LEU A 138 29.03 -22.37 13.45
N GLN A 139 29.74 -22.00 14.52
CA GLN A 139 31.16 -21.61 14.45
C GLN A 139 32.06 -22.63 13.76
N PRO A 140 31.95 -23.97 13.99
CA PRO A 140 32.85 -24.91 13.32
C PRO A 140 32.69 -24.94 11.80
N LYS A 141 31.49 -24.65 11.30
CA LYS A 141 31.18 -24.64 9.85
C LYS A 141 31.40 -23.27 9.23
N TYR A 142 31.10 -22.21 9.97
CA TYR A 142 31.26 -20.83 9.55
C TYR A 142 32.04 -20.03 10.61
N PRO A 143 33.35 -20.26 10.76
CA PRO A 143 34.16 -19.50 11.72
C PRO A 143 34.02 -18.00 11.54
N GLY A 144 33.84 -17.27 12.65
CA GLY A 144 33.85 -15.81 12.70
C GLY A 144 32.50 -15.13 12.48
N ILE A 145 31.41 -15.88 12.28
CA ILE A 145 30.07 -15.26 12.27
C ILE A 145 29.67 -14.78 13.67
N MET A 146 28.92 -13.68 13.77
CA MET A 146 28.45 -13.14 15.04
C MET A 146 27.02 -12.62 14.93
N ALA A 147 26.26 -12.62 16.03
CA ALA A 147 24.99 -11.91 16.11
C ALA A 147 25.19 -10.55 16.80
N ILE A 148 24.85 -9.47 16.11
CA ILE A 148 24.94 -8.09 16.60
C ILE A 148 23.52 -7.58 16.83
N ARG A 149 23.22 -7.10 18.04
CA ARG A 149 21.89 -6.56 18.35
C ARG A 149 21.71 -5.21 17.66
N GLU A 150 20.60 -5.07 16.94
CA GLU A 150 20.14 -3.82 16.33
C GLU A 150 18.67 -3.59 16.70
N ASN A 151 18.40 -2.73 17.68
CA ASN A 151 17.05 -2.44 18.17
C ASN A 151 16.27 -3.72 18.55
N ASN A 152 15.21 -4.06 17.81
CA ASN A 152 14.34 -5.22 18.03
C ASN A 152 14.74 -6.47 17.21
N ARG A 153 15.90 -6.46 16.55
CA ARG A 153 16.41 -7.58 15.75
C ARG A 153 17.90 -7.78 15.94
N PHE A 154 18.44 -8.82 15.32
CA PHE A 154 19.87 -9.14 15.32
C PHE A 154 20.39 -9.19 13.89
N LYS A 155 21.42 -8.42 13.57
CA LYS A 155 22.18 -8.56 12.34
C LYS A 155 23.21 -9.68 12.51
N ILE A 156 23.32 -10.58 11.54
CA ILE A 156 24.38 -11.57 11.53
C ILE A 156 25.59 -10.97 10.80
N ALA A 157 26.65 -10.69 11.55
CA ALA A 157 27.94 -10.30 10.99
C ALA A 157 28.54 -11.51 10.26
N ILE A 158 28.73 -11.36 8.94
CA ILE A 158 29.29 -12.38 8.06
C ILE A 158 30.67 -11.89 7.62
N PRO A 159 31.76 -12.62 7.93
CA PRO A 159 33.11 -12.29 7.47
C PRO A 159 33.22 -12.13 5.94
N GLU A 160 34.12 -11.25 5.49
CA GLU A 160 34.32 -10.96 4.06
C GLU A 160 34.76 -12.20 3.26
N SER A 161 35.42 -13.17 3.89
CA SER A 161 35.80 -14.44 3.26
C SER A 161 34.62 -15.25 2.75
N TYR A 162 33.40 -15.04 3.28
CA TYR A 162 32.17 -15.67 2.77
C TYR A 162 31.44 -14.82 1.74
N ARG A 163 31.91 -13.60 1.45
CA ARG A 163 31.35 -12.69 0.45
C ARG A 163 31.98 -12.98 -0.91
N VAL A 164 31.76 -14.19 -1.41
CA VAL A 164 32.27 -14.62 -2.71
C VAL A 164 31.43 -14.03 -3.85
N GLY A 165 32.11 -13.57 -4.90
CA GLY A 165 31.49 -12.99 -6.10
C GLY A 165 30.83 -14.05 -7.00
N HIS A 166 30.12 -13.58 -8.02
CA HIS A 166 29.36 -14.43 -8.95
C HIS A 166 30.26 -15.46 -9.65
N GLU A 167 31.46 -15.05 -10.05
CA GLU A 167 32.44 -15.87 -10.76
C GLU A 167 32.91 -17.08 -9.93
N ALA A 168 33.09 -16.89 -8.62
CA ALA A 168 33.52 -17.95 -7.72
C ALA A 168 32.46 -19.07 -7.57
N HIS A 169 31.17 -18.74 -7.75
CA HIS A 169 30.11 -19.76 -7.74
C HIS A 169 30.19 -20.70 -8.94
N PHE A 170 30.70 -20.27 -10.11
CA PHE A 170 30.87 -21.15 -11.27
C PHE A 170 31.86 -22.28 -10.99
N ALA A 171 32.92 -22.02 -10.22
CA ALA A 171 33.86 -23.06 -9.81
C ALA A 171 33.15 -24.13 -8.98
N GLN A 172 32.31 -23.74 -8.01
CA GLN A 172 31.55 -24.67 -7.17
C GLN A 172 30.54 -25.51 -7.98
N VAL A 173 29.88 -24.89 -8.97
CA VAL A 173 28.98 -25.61 -9.88
C VAL A 173 29.75 -26.62 -10.72
N THR A 174 30.92 -26.22 -11.23
CA THR A 174 31.81 -27.08 -12.03
C THR A 174 32.33 -28.26 -11.22
N GLU A 175 32.74 -28.04 -9.97
CA GLU A 175 33.17 -29.11 -9.06
C GLU A 175 32.07 -30.15 -8.83
N LYS A 176 30.84 -29.71 -8.58
CA LYS A 176 29.68 -30.62 -8.43
C LYS A 176 29.41 -31.37 -9.73
N TYR A 177 29.45 -30.69 -10.87
CA TYR A 177 29.27 -31.33 -12.17
C TYR A 177 30.33 -32.41 -12.41
N LEU A 178 31.61 -32.11 -12.22
CA LEU A 178 32.71 -33.06 -12.42
C LEU A 178 32.60 -34.24 -11.45
N LYS A 179 32.18 -34.00 -10.20
CA LYS A 179 31.90 -35.06 -9.24
C LYS A 179 30.83 -36.03 -9.78
N TYR A 180 29.68 -35.52 -10.19
CA TYR A 180 28.59 -36.37 -10.68
C TYR A 180 28.93 -37.06 -12.01
N LEU A 181 29.70 -36.38 -12.87
CA LEU A 181 30.23 -36.98 -14.09
C LEU A 181 31.14 -38.17 -13.77
N GLY A 182 32.02 -38.03 -12.77
CA GLY A 182 32.89 -39.12 -12.31
C GLY A 182 32.12 -40.26 -11.62
N GLU A 183 31.08 -39.94 -10.85
CA GLU A 183 30.19 -40.93 -10.22
C GLU A 183 29.25 -41.61 -11.22
N GLY A 184 29.07 -41.04 -12.42
CA GLY A 184 28.16 -41.54 -13.44
C GLY A 184 26.67 -41.48 -13.07
N LYS A 185 26.33 -40.77 -11.98
CA LYS A 185 24.97 -40.70 -11.43
C LYS A 185 24.74 -39.35 -10.75
N LEU A 186 23.57 -38.76 -10.98
CA LEU A 186 23.08 -37.61 -10.22
C LEU A 186 22.42 -38.08 -8.90
N PRO A 187 22.37 -37.23 -7.86
CA PRO A 187 21.59 -37.52 -6.67
C PRO A 187 20.13 -37.86 -7.01
N ASP A 188 19.53 -38.83 -6.31
CA ASP A 188 18.18 -39.33 -6.63
C ASP A 188 17.09 -38.24 -6.56
N TRP A 189 17.36 -37.15 -5.83
CA TRP A 189 16.46 -36.00 -5.71
C TRP A 189 16.62 -34.97 -6.84
N GLU A 190 17.72 -34.98 -7.61
CA GLU A 190 18.03 -33.92 -8.58
C GLU A 190 17.00 -33.87 -9.72
N THR A 191 16.74 -35.01 -10.36
CA THR A 191 15.80 -35.10 -11.50
C THR A 191 14.36 -34.76 -11.08
N PRO A 192 13.77 -35.36 -10.02
CA PRO A 192 12.45 -34.97 -9.53
C PRO A 192 12.35 -33.49 -9.16
N ASN A 193 13.38 -32.92 -8.52
CA ASN A 193 13.35 -31.51 -8.11
C ASN A 193 13.46 -30.56 -9.30
N MET A 194 14.19 -30.93 -10.34
CA MET A 194 14.22 -30.19 -11.59
C MET A 194 12.85 -30.19 -12.28
N ILE A 195 12.17 -31.34 -12.33
CA ILE A 195 10.79 -31.43 -12.85
C ILE A 195 9.85 -30.56 -12.00
N ALA A 196 9.96 -30.63 -10.67
CA ALA A 196 9.15 -29.82 -9.76
C ALA A 196 9.36 -28.31 -9.96
N LYS A 197 10.62 -27.88 -10.18
CA LYS A 197 10.95 -26.49 -10.52
C LYS A 197 10.25 -26.06 -11.82
N TYR A 198 10.35 -26.85 -12.88
CA TYR A 198 9.72 -26.54 -14.16
C TYR A 198 8.20 -26.58 -14.08
N TYR A 199 7.61 -27.57 -13.42
CA TYR A 199 6.17 -27.61 -13.17
C TYR A 199 5.70 -26.34 -12.49
N THR A 200 6.40 -25.90 -11.43
CA THR A 200 6.05 -24.70 -10.68
C THR A 200 6.05 -23.46 -11.56
N THR A 201 7.15 -23.21 -12.29
CA THR A 201 7.29 -21.99 -13.09
C THR A 201 6.40 -21.99 -14.34
N THR A 202 6.26 -23.12 -15.02
CA THR A 202 5.45 -23.21 -16.25
C THR A 202 3.94 -23.21 -15.96
N THR A 203 3.50 -23.90 -14.90
CA THR A 203 2.08 -23.86 -14.46
C THR A 203 1.71 -22.46 -14.01
N ALA A 204 2.56 -21.81 -13.23
CA ALA A 204 2.35 -20.42 -12.83
C ALA A 204 2.32 -19.46 -14.03
N LEU A 205 3.21 -19.63 -15.00
CA LEU A 205 3.18 -18.83 -16.23
C LEU A 205 1.89 -19.05 -17.02
N SER A 206 1.42 -20.30 -17.14
CA SER A 206 0.15 -20.62 -17.81
C SER A 206 -1.01 -19.92 -17.11
N MET A 207 -1.08 -20.02 -15.79
CA MET A 207 -2.09 -19.35 -14.96
C MET A 207 -2.04 -17.82 -15.10
N ALA A 208 -0.85 -17.24 -15.07
CA ALA A 208 -0.63 -15.80 -15.24
C ALA A 208 -0.95 -15.29 -16.65
N LYS A 209 -0.90 -16.15 -17.67
CA LYS A 209 -1.29 -15.81 -19.05
C LYS A 209 -2.81 -15.78 -19.24
N THR A 210 -3.56 -16.58 -18.48
CA THR A 210 -5.02 -16.65 -18.56
C THR A 210 -5.74 -15.63 -17.66
N GLY A 211 -5.03 -15.03 -16.70
CA GLY A 211 -5.54 -13.92 -15.87
C GLY A 211 -5.31 -12.54 -16.48
N THR A 212 -6.05 -11.53 -16.02
CA THR A 212 -5.87 -10.13 -16.44
C THR A 212 -4.47 -9.62 -16.04
N PRO A 213 -3.66 -9.09 -16.98
CA PRO A 213 -2.35 -8.51 -16.66
C PRO A 213 -2.47 -7.32 -15.68
N GLN A 214 -1.61 -7.28 -14.65
CA GLN A 214 -1.55 -6.14 -13.71
C GLN A 214 -0.58 -5.06 -14.22
N ASP A 215 -0.81 -3.79 -13.85
CA ASP A 215 0.10 -2.69 -14.15
C ASP A 215 1.37 -2.72 -13.27
N SER A 216 2.50 -2.23 -13.82
CA SER A 216 3.84 -2.27 -13.21
C SER A 216 4.01 -1.59 -11.85
N LYS A 217 3.00 -0.87 -11.35
CA LYS A 217 3.00 -0.25 -10.02
C LYS A 217 2.50 -1.18 -8.90
N ALA A 218 2.03 -2.37 -9.21
CA ALA A 218 1.35 -3.26 -8.25
C ALA A 218 2.26 -4.30 -7.56
N ALA A 219 3.54 -4.42 -7.93
CA ALA A 219 4.35 -5.56 -7.51
C ALA A 219 5.77 -5.21 -7.07
N ALA A 220 5.84 -4.71 -5.83
CA ALA A 220 7.00 -4.81 -4.95
C ALA A 220 6.55 -4.40 -3.54
N ALA A 221 5.77 -5.27 -2.86
CA ALA A 221 5.59 -5.16 -1.43
C ALA A 221 5.17 -6.52 -0.85
N ASP A 222 5.90 -7.00 0.16
CA ASP A 222 5.24 -7.69 1.26
C ASP A 222 4.10 -6.81 1.73
N VAL A 223 2.89 -7.36 1.85
CA VAL A 223 1.79 -6.59 2.43
C VAL A 223 2.03 -6.53 3.94
N LYS A 224 2.97 -5.67 4.39
CA LYS A 224 2.54 -4.59 5.25
C LYS A 224 1.42 -3.93 4.45
N SER A 225 0.20 -3.89 4.97
CA SER A 225 -0.90 -3.21 4.30
C SER A 225 -0.36 -1.89 3.74
N GLY A 226 -0.47 -1.65 2.43
CA GLY A 226 -0.13 -0.33 1.87
C GLY A 226 -0.98 0.79 2.48
N ILE A 227 -2.01 0.39 3.23
CA ILE A 227 -2.78 1.19 4.16
C ILE A 227 -1.85 1.92 5.12
N ARG A 228 -1.98 3.24 5.10
CA ARG A 228 -1.39 4.13 6.09
C ARG A 228 -2.47 4.49 7.12
N PHE A 229 -2.07 4.62 8.37
CA PHE A 229 -2.96 4.98 9.46
C PHE A 229 -2.72 6.42 9.89
N GLY A 230 -3.79 7.20 9.95
CA GLY A 230 -3.76 8.57 10.43
C GLY A 230 -4.88 8.90 11.39
N ILE A 231 -4.95 10.17 11.77
CA ILE A 231 -5.97 10.70 12.66
C ILE A 231 -6.43 12.05 12.12
N CYS A 232 -7.75 12.28 12.13
CA CYS A 232 -8.33 13.60 11.93
C CYS A 232 -8.05 14.47 13.17
N THR A 233 -7.05 15.33 13.10
CA THR A 233 -6.63 16.19 14.23
C THR A 233 -5.78 17.37 13.77
N GLY A 234 -5.72 18.39 14.64
CA GLY A 234 -4.88 19.57 14.44
C GLY A 234 -3.39 19.25 14.38
N SER A 235 -2.66 20.01 13.57
CA SER A 235 -1.20 19.87 13.43
C SER A 235 -0.41 20.05 14.74
N GLY A 236 -1.02 20.66 15.76
CA GLY A 236 -0.47 20.73 17.12
C GLY A 236 -0.22 19.36 17.77
N ASN A 237 -0.89 18.30 17.32
CA ASN A 237 -0.71 16.93 17.84
C ASN A 237 0.35 16.11 17.08
N SER A 238 1.04 16.69 16.10
CA SER A 238 1.97 15.97 15.22
C SER A 238 3.06 15.18 15.96
N ALA A 239 3.66 15.77 17.01
CA ALA A 239 4.69 15.12 17.81
C ALA A 239 4.13 13.85 18.48
N LEU A 240 2.94 13.95 19.09
CA LEU A 240 2.25 12.84 19.74
C LEU A 240 1.96 11.70 18.75
N LEU A 241 1.47 12.03 17.54
CA LEU A 241 1.20 11.04 16.49
C LEU A 241 2.47 10.31 16.07
N LYS A 242 3.56 11.05 15.85
CA LYS A 242 4.85 10.51 15.42
C LYS A 242 5.45 9.58 16.49
N GLU A 243 5.43 9.99 17.75
CA GLU A 243 5.91 9.20 18.89
C GLU A 243 5.16 7.87 19.04
N ASN A 244 3.88 7.83 18.64
CA ASN A 244 3.05 6.63 18.70
C ASN A 244 3.00 5.85 17.37
N GLY A 245 3.73 6.28 16.34
CA GLY A 245 3.91 5.53 15.09
C GLY A 245 2.76 5.59 14.09
N TYR A 246 1.99 6.69 14.08
CA TYR A 246 1.06 7.02 13.00
C TYR A 246 1.81 7.52 11.76
N ASP A 247 1.26 7.23 10.58
CA ASP A 247 1.91 7.52 9.29
C ASP A 247 1.66 8.95 8.81
N TYR A 248 0.52 9.53 9.19
CA TYR A 248 0.11 10.87 8.78
C TYR A 248 -0.94 11.47 9.72
N LEU A 249 -1.24 12.76 9.55
CA LEU A 249 -2.42 13.42 10.09
C LEU A 249 -3.35 13.92 8.99
N GLU A 250 -4.62 14.08 9.31
CA GLU A 250 -5.64 14.69 8.49
C GLU A 250 -6.19 15.91 9.19
N GLU A 251 -6.24 17.06 8.51
CA GLU A 251 -6.58 18.33 9.16
C GLU A 251 -7.69 19.10 8.46
N GLY A 252 -8.47 19.90 9.19
CA GLY A 252 -9.56 20.66 8.61
C GLY A 252 -9.12 21.69 7.55
N VAL A 253 -9.86 21.78 6.45
CA VAL A 253 -9.65 22.77 5.37
C VAL A 253 -9.63 24.19 5.94
N GLN A 254 -10.54 24.54 6.84
CA GLN A 254 -10.61 25.87 7.44
C GLN A 254 -9.46 26.13 8.42
N SER A 255 -8.92 25.08 9.04
CA SER A 255 -7.83 25.20 10.02
C SER A 255 -6.48 25.39 9.33
N LEU A 256 -6.15 24.51 8.38
CA LEU A 256 -4.86 24.51 7.70
C LEU A 256 -4.85 25.38 6.44
N LEU A 257 -5.75 25.11 5.49
CA LEU A 257 -5.78 25.80 4.20
C LEU A 257 -6.40 27.21 4.32
N ALA A 258 -7.28 27.37 5.32
CA ALA A 258 -7.79 28.64 5.83
C ALA A 258 -8.15 29.65 4.73
N PRO A 259 -9.00 29.30 3.73
CA PRO A 259 -9.21 30.10 2.52
C PRO A 259 -9.73 31.53 2.77
N LYS A 260 -10.20 31.84 3.98
CA LYS A 260 -10.66 33.18 4.39
C LYS A 260 -9.57 34.07 4.99
N VAL A 261 -8.34 33.57 5.18
CA VAL A 261 -7.22 34.35 5.70
C VAL A 261 -6.26 34.76 4.58
N THR A 262 -5.40 35.74 4.85
CA THR A 262 -4.38 36.23 3.90
C THR A 262 -3.37 35.12 3.54
N ASP A 263 -2.74 35.23 2.37
CA ASP A 263 -1.71 34.26 1.95
C ASP A 263 -0.51 34.21 2.92
N GLU A 264 -0.18 35.34 3.58
CA GLU A 264 0.87 35.37 4.60
C GLU A 264 0.50 34.54 5.84
N GLN A 265 -0.74 34.67 6.33
CA GLN A 265 -1.23 33.89 7.47
C GLN A 265 -1.30 32.39 7.12
N PHE A 266 -1.71 32.06 5.90
CA PHE A 266 -1.69 30.69 5.39
C PHE A 266 -0.26 30.13 5.33
N ALA A 267 0.69 30.88 4.77
CA ALA A 267 2.09 30.46 4.67
C ALA A 267 2.70 30.15 6.05
N ARG A 268 2.39 30.97 7.07
CA ARG A 268 2.82 30.71 8.46
C ARG A 268 2.23 29.41 9.02
N LYS A 269 0.94 29.14 8.78
CA LYS A 269 0.28 27.90 9.21
C LYS A 269 0.92 26.66 8.56
N VAL A 270 1.17 26.72 7.25
CA VAL A 270 1.81 25.61 6.52
C VAL A 270 3.25 25.38 6.99
N ALA A 271 4.01 26.45 7.22
CA ALA A 271 5.37 26.34 7.76
C ALA A 271 5.37 25.63 9.12
N GLN A 272 4.51 26.07 10.05
CA GLN A 272 4.35 25.43 11.36
C GLN A 272 3.96 23.95 11.26
N ALA A 273 3.04 23.61 10.35
CA ALA A 273 2.60 22.25 10.18
C ALA A 273 3.68 21.34 9.55
N ARG A 274 4.53 21.90 8.68
CA ARG A 274 5.69 21.19 8.09
C ARG A 274 6.79 20.91 9.11
N ASP A 275 7.10 21.89 9.95
CA ASP A 275 8.13 21.77 11.00
C ASP A 275 7.80 20.66 12.00
N ALA A 276 6.51 20.32 12.14
CA ALA A 276 6.03 19.28 13.03
C ALA A 276 6.42 17.85 12.58
N GLY A 277 6.86 17.66 11.32
CA GLY A 277 7.59 16.47 10.89
C GLY A 277 6.77 15.20 10.71
N ILE A 278 5.45 15.31 10.53
CA ILE A 278 4.55 14.23 10.08
C ILE A 278 3.77 14.70 8.83
N PRO A 279 3.56 13.85 7.81
CA PRO A 279 2.80 14.24 6.62
C PRO A 279 1.35 14.62 6.92
N ILE A 280 0.86 15.64 6.23
CA ILE A 280 -0.57 15.97 6.17
C ILE A 280 -1.11 15.32 4.90
N TYR A 281 -1.95 14.31 5.06
CA TYR A 281 -2.32 13.42 3.94
C TYR A 281 -3.60 13.84 3.22
N ALA A 282 -4.56 14.34 3.98
CA ALA A 282 -5.87 14.77 3.52
C ALA A 282 -6.34 15.97 4.37
N CYS A 283 -7.32 16.71 3.85
CA CYS A 283 -8.07 17.67 4.64
C CYS A 283 -9.57 17.43 4.59
N ASN A 284 -10.22 17.47 5.75
CA ASN A 284 -11.67 17.32 5.86
C ASN A 284 -12.41 18.66 6.00
N GLY A 285 -13.75 18.61 5.93
CA GLY A 285 -14.60 19.79 6.06
C GLY A 285 -14.51 20.76 4.87
N PHE A 286 -14.56 20.27 3.63
CA PHE A 286 -14.31 21.06 2.43
C PHE A 286 -15.14 22.36 2.30
N ILE A 287 -16.46 22.25 2.11
CA ILE A 287 -17.36 23.40 1.88
C ILE A 287 -18.01 23.85 3.19
N PRO A 288 -17.91 25.14 3.56
CA PRO A 288 -18.60 25.72 4.71
C PRO A 288 -20.13 25.67 4.59
N ALA A 289 -20.83 25.61 5.74
CA ALA A 289 -22.29 25.47 5.78
C ALA A 289 -23.04 26.66 5.15
N GLU A 290 -22.45 27.85 5.19
CA GLU A 290 -23.00 29.08 4.63
C GLU A 290 -22.92 29.18 3.08
N MET A 291 -22.38 28.16 2.42
CA MET A 291 -22.30 28.07 0.95
C MET A 291 -23.11 26.86 0.46
N PRO A 292 -24.45 26.98 0.33
CA PRO A 292 -25.31 25.88 -0.09
C PRO A 292 -24.88 25.30 -1.44
N VAL A 293 -24.78 23.99 -1.51
CA VAL A 293 -24.47 23.21 -2.72
C VAL A 293 -25.75 22.81 -3.45
N THR A 294 -26.82 22.56 -2.69
CA THR A 294 -28.11 22.07 -3.17
C THR A 294 -29.24 23.00 -2.76
N GLY A 295 -30.31 23.03 -3.55
CA GLY A 295 -31.47 23.88 -3.30
C GLY A 295 -31.54 25.10 -4.22
N PRO A 296 -32.60 25.91 -4.08
CA PRO A 296 -32.80 27.11 -4.91
C PRO A 296 -31.72 28.18 -4.68
N GLU A 297 -31.06 28.17 -3.53
CA GLU A 297 -30.01 29.12 -3.15
C GLU A 297 -28.59 28.56 -3.35
N ALA A 298 -28.43 27.52 -4.17
CA ALA A 298 -27.12 26.92 -4.43
C ALA A 298 -26.12 27.94 -5.02
N GLN A 299 -24.91 28.02 -4.44
CA GLN A 299 -23.92 29.06 -4.74
C GLN A 299 -22.73 28.54 -5.53
N HIS A 300 -22.96 27.81 -6.63
CA HIS A 300 -21.88 27.08 -7.33
C HIS A 300 -20.72 27.95 -7.79
N ASP A 301 -20.98 29.17 -8.28
CA ASP A 301 -19.90 30.07 -8.73
C ASP A 301 -19.01 30.51 -7.58
N ALA A 302 -19.60 30.84 -6.43
CA ALA A 302 -18.86 31.18 -5.22
C ALA A 302 -18.07 29.96 -4.70
N ILE A 303 -18.68 28.77 -4.73
CA ILE A 303 -18.03 27.52 -4.32
C ILE A 303 -16.85 27.19 -5.22
N VAL A 304 -16.96 27.41 -6.54
CA VAL A 304 -15.85 27.20 -7.47
C VAL A 304 -14.66 28.11 -7.15
N ASN A 305 -14.90 29.41 -6.95
CA ASN A 305 -13.83 30.37 -6.58
C ASN A 305 -13.19 30.02 -5.23
N TYR A 306 -14.01 29.63 -4.25
CA TYR A 306 -13.54 29.14 -2.96
C TYR A 306 -12.67 27.88 -3.12
N SER A 307 -13.13 26.92 -3.93
CA SER A 307 -12.46 25.65 -4.15
C SER A 307 -11.12 25.81 -4.88
N GLU A 308 -11.02 26.74 -5.83
CA GLU A 308 -9.74 27.05 -6.49
C GLU A 308 -8.69 27.53 -5.47
N THR A 309 -9.10 28.40 -4.53
CA THR A 309 -8.22 28.83 -3.43
C THR A 309 -7.81 27.66 -2.55
N VAL A 310 -8.77 26.80 -2.19
CA VAL A 310 -8.50 25.58 -1.40
C VAL A 310 -7.52 24.65 -2.11
N PHE A 311 -7.73 24.37 -3.40
CA PHE A 311 -6.91 23.44 -4.16
C PHE A 311 -5.49 23.98 -4.40
N ARG A 312 -5.37 25.26 -4.73
CA ARG A 312 -4.06 25.94 -4.81
C ARG A 312 -3.29 25.81 -3.49
N ARG A 313 -3.94 26.11 -2.37
CA ARG A 313 -3.33 26.03 -1.04
C ARG A 313 -3.04 24.59 -0.62
N ALA A 314 -3.87 23.63 -1.01
CA ALA A 314 -3.62 22.21 -0.78
C ALA A 314 -2.32 21.77 -1.47
N LYS A 315 -2.12 22.15 -2.74
CA LYS A 315 -0.86 21.92 -3.47
C LYS A 315 0.33 22.56 -2.76
N GLU A 316 0.20 23.82 -2.35
CA GLU A 316 1.24 24.54 -1.61
C GLU A 316 1.56 23.90 -0.26
N ALA A 317 0.58 23.28 0.41
CA ALA A 317 0.76 22.54 1.65
C ALA A 317 1.27 21.10 1.45
N GLY A 318 1.20 20.56 0.24
CA GLY A 318 1.53 19.16 -0.08
C GLY A 318 0.37 18.18 0.16
N VAL A 319 -0.86 18.67 0.32
CA VAL A 319 -2.07 17.88 0.53
C VAL A 319 -2.70 17.54 -0.82
N LYS A 320 -2.96 16.25 -1.07
CA LYS A 320 -3.54 15.77 -2.34
C LYS A 320 -5.01 15.41 -2.26
N ARG A 321 -5.59 15.29 -1.07
CA ARG A 321 -6.96 14.82 -0.87
C ARG A 321 -7.77 15.83 -0.09
N ILE A 322 -8.95 16.16 -0.62
CA ILE A 322 -9.94 17.03 0.04
C ILE A 322 -11.23 16.23 0.23
N VAL A 323 -11.63 16.02 1.48
CA VAL A 323 -12.83 15.25 1.83
C VAL A 323 -14.07 16.15 1.76
N PHE A 324 -14.99 15.77 0.88
CA PHE A 324 -16.25 16.46 0.67
C PHE A 324 -17.39 15.82 1.46
N GLY A 325 -17.28 15.88 2.80
CA GLY A 325 -18.33 15.51 3.75
C GLY A 325 -19.42 16.57 3.87
N SER A 326 -19.07 17.80 4.31
CA SER A 326 -19.87 19.04 4.27
C SER A 326 -21.41 18.90 4.37
N GLY A 327 -21.91 18.07 5.28
CA GLY A 327 -23.34 17.69 5.34
C GLY A 327 -24.30 18.87 5.29
N LYS A 328 -24.06 19.90 6.13
CA LYS A 328 -24.89 21.11 6.16
C LYS A 328 -24.93 21.90 4.84
N ALA A 329 -23.82 21.94 4.11
CA ALA A 329 -23.75 22.66 2.84
C ALA A 329 -24.50 21.91 1.72
N ARG A 330 -24.53 20.57 1.77
CA ARG A 330 -25.15 19.72 0.75
C ARG A 330 -26.48 19.09 1.18
N GLN A 331 -27.04 19.54 2.29
CA GLN A 331 -28.35 19.09 2.75
C GLN A 331 -29.42 19.58 1.79
N ILE A 332 -30.31 18.69 1.38
CA ILE A 332 -31.44 19.03 0.52
C ILE A 332 -32.48 19.79 1.38
N PRO A 333 -32.84 21.03 1.01
CA PRO A 333 -33.89 21.77 1.72
C PRO A 333 -35.23 21.05 1.65
N GLU A 334 -36.07 21.27 2.66
CA GLU A 334 -37.43 20.72 2.68
C GLU A 334 -38.22 21.13 1.43
N GLY A 335 -38.89 20.17 0.80
CA GLY A 335 -39.66 20.38 -0.43
C GLY A 335 -38.85 20.52 -1.73
N PHE A 336 -37.52 20.50 -1.68
CA PHE A 336 -36.69 20.51 -2.88
C PHE A 336 -36.51 19.11 -3.47
N ASP A 337 -36.58 18.99 -4.79
CA ASP A 337 -36.52 17.70 -5.46
C ASP A 337 -35.11 17.06 -5.35
N ARG A 338 -35.06 15.77 -4.97
CA ARG A 338 -33.81 15.04 -4.75
C ARG A 338 -33.05 14.81 -6.05
N GLN A 339 -33.74 14.63 -7.18
CA GLN A 339 -33.08 14.45 -8.48
C GLN A 339 -32.48 15.77 -8.96
N GLN A 340 -33.16 16.89 -8.77
CA GLN A 340 -32.64 18.23 -9.04
C GLN A 340 -31.42 18.54 -8.15
N ALA A 341 -31.46 18.21 -6.87
CA ALA A 341 -30.30 18.35 -5.97
C ALA A 341 -29.11 17.50 -6.41
N ARG A 342 -29.36 16.25 -6.86
CA ARG A 342 -28.32 15.40 -7.46
C ARG A 342 -27.70 16.05 -8.69
N GLY A 343 -28.53 16.59 -9.59
CA GLY A 343 -28.06 17.32 -10.78
C GLY A 343 -27.16 18.49 -10.41
N GLN A 344 -27.57 19.31 -9.44
CA GLN A 344 -26.74 20.41 -8.93
C GLN A 344 -25.40 19.93 -8.39
N PHE A 345 -25.39 18.85 -7.59
CA PHE A 345 -24.16 18.32 -7.02
C PHE A 345 -23.21 17.78 -8.10
N VAL A 346 -23.73 17.04 -9.08
CA VAL A 346 -22.97 16.52 -10.21
C VAL A 346 -22.39 17.65 -11.06
N ASP A 347 -23.18 18.67 -11.36
CA ASP A 347 -22.73 19.83 -12.16
C ASP A 347 -21.63 20.61 -11.44
N LEU A 348 -21.75 20.79 -10.13
CA LEU A 348 -20.67 21.37 -9.33
C LEU A 348 -19.40 20.52 -9.42
N LEU A 349 -19.48 19.21 -9.22
CA LEU A 349 -18.31 18.33 -9.28
C LEU A 349 -17.66 18.29 -10.66
N LYS A 350 -18.45 18.37 -11.75
CA LYS A 350 -17.93 18.50 -13.13
C LYS A 350 -17.13 19.79 -13.32
N ARG A 351 -17.51 20.87 -12.64
CA ARG A 351 -16.74 22.13 -12.64
C ARG A 351 -15.49 22.04 -11.76
N LEU A 352 -15.57 21.37 -10.61
CA LEU A 352 -14.45 21.23 -9.67
C LEU A 352 -13.36 20.27 -10.17
N GLY A 353 -13.73 19.20 -10.89
CA GLY A 353 -12.79 18.17 -11.35
C GLY A 353 -11.57 18.73 -12.10
N PRO A 354 -11.75 19.53 -13.18
CA PRO A 354 -10.64 20.13 -13.93
C PRO A 354 -9.77 21.09 -13.10
N ILE A 355 -10.39 21.83 -12.18
CA ILE A 355 -9.66 22.75 -11.28
C ILE A 355 -8.81 21.93 -10.32
N ALA A 356 -9.37 20.89 -9.71
CA ALA A 356 -8.65 19.98 -8.83
C ALA A 356 -7.45 19.32 -9.55
N ALA A 357 -7.62 18.93 -10.82
CA ALA A 357 -6.53 18.39 -11.65
C ALA A 357 -5.37 19.38 -11.83
N THR A 358 -5.66 20.66 -12.05
CA THR A 358 -4.65 21.72 -12.20
C THR A 358 -3.71 21.80 -10.99
N TYR A 359 -4.24 21.47 -9.82
CA TYR A 359 -3.50 21.53 -8.55
C TYR A 359 -3.07 20.17 -8.00
N ASP A 360 -3.20 19.07 -8.76
CA ASP A 360 -2.90 17.70 -8.29
C ASP A 360 -3.68 17.31 -7.02
N VAL A 361 -4.95 17.75 -6.95
CA VAL A 361 -5.88 17.46 -5.85
C VAL A 361 -6.93 16.46 -6.31
N ILE A 362 -7.30 15.54 -5.42
CA ILE A 362 -8.42 14.61 -5.56
C ILE A 362 -9.48 15.01 -4.54
N VAL A 363 -10.69 15.30 -5.01
CA VAL A 363 -11.87 15.46 -4.15
C VAL A 363 -12.46 14.08 -3.91
N VAL A 364 -12.61 13.70 -2.64
CA VAL A 364 -13.24 12.43 -2.25
C VAL A 364 -14.61 12.71 -1.65
N ILE A 365 -15.66 12.20 -2.30
CA ILE A 365 -17.04 12.32 -1.85
C ILE A 365 -17.22 11.40 -0.65
N GLU A 366 -17.60 11.96 0.49
CA GLU A 366 -17.87 11.23 1.72
C GLU A 366 -19.39 11.09 1.92
N PRO A 367 -19.93 9.86 1.88
CA PRO A 367 -21.26 9.58 2.36
C PRO A 367 -21.34 9.82 3.87
N LEU A 368 -22.44 10.41 4.33
CA LEU A 368 -22.69 10.65 5.76
C LEU A 368 -23.94 9.90 6.20
N GLY A 369 -24.03 9.54 7.47
CA GLY A 369 -25.24 8.92 8.01
C GLY A 369 -26.48 9.80 7.80
N SER A 370 -27.65 9.19 7.63
CA SER A 370 -28.92 9.88 7.34
C SER A 370 -29.35 10.82 8.47
N GLY A 371 -28.81 10.63 9.68
CA GLY A 371 -28.97 11.55 10.81
C GLY A 371 -28.15 12.84 10.71
N GLU A 372 -27.09 12.87 9.88
CA GLU A 372 -26.22 14.03 9.69
C GLU A 372 -26.51 14.78 8.38
N CYS A 373 -26.89 14.06 7.32
CA CYS A 373 -27.23 14.63 6.03
C CYS A 373 -28.30 13.78 5.33
N ASN A 374 -29.31 14.40 4.71
CA ASN A 374 -30.37 13.68 3.99
C ASN A 374 -30.02 13.34 2.52
N PHE A 375 -28.76 13.50 2.14
CA PHE A 375 -28.26 13.36 0.78
C PHE A 375 -26.95 12.58 0.80
N ILE A 376 -26.73 11.65 -0.14
CA ILE A 376 -25.54 10.79 -0.28
C ILE A 376 -25.17 10.12 1.05
N ASN A 377 -25.79 8.98 1.30
CA ASN A 377 -25.70 8.26 2.56
C ASN A 377 -24.89 6.96 2.47
N THR A 378 -24.70 6.42 1.26
CA THR A 378 -23.96 5.17 1.04
C THR A 378 -22.75 5.38 0.12
N VAL A 379 -21.73 4.54 0.29
CA VAL A 379 -20.57 4.46 -0.61
C VAL A 379 -21.03 4.15 -2.04
N ALA A 380 -22.06 3.31 -2.20
CA ALA A 380 -22.68 3.04 -3.49
C ALA A 380 -23.28 4.30 -4.16
N GLU A 381 -24.01 5.15 -3.43
CA GLU A 381 -24.53 6.42 -3.95
C GLU A 381 -23.41 7.38 -4.36
N ALA A 382 -22.37 7.52 -3.53
CA ALA A 382 -21.21 8.36 -3.82
C ALA A 382 -20.45 7.86 -5.07
N ALA A 383 -20.28 6.55 -5.20
CA ALA A 383 -19.67 5.92 -6.38
C ALA A 383 -20.49 6.14 -7.65
N ALA A 384 -21.82 6.04 -7.57
CA ALA A 384 -22.70 6.35 -8.70
C ALA A 384 -22.56 7.80 -9.16
N ILE A 385 -22.46 8.75 -8.22
CA ILE A 385 -22.23 10.18 -8.52
C ILE A 385 -20.84 10.39 -9.14
N ALA A 386 -19.78 9.81 -8.57
CA ALA A 386 -18.43 9.94 -9.09
C ALA A 386 -18.32 9.38 -10.53
N ASN A 387 -18.98 8.26 -10.82
CA ASN A 387 -19.08 7.70 -12.17
C ASN A 387 -19.85 8.61 -13.13
N GLU A 388 -20.94 9.24 -12.68
CA GLU A 388 -21.72 10.18 -13.49
C GLU A 388 -20.92 11.46 -13.83
N VAL A 389 -20.09 11.93 -12.89
CA VAL A 389 -19.15 13.03 -13.12
C VAL A 389 -18.04 12.62 -14.07
N ASN A 390 -17.60 11.35 -14.01
CA ASN A 390 -16.59 10.74 -14.88
C ASN A 390 -15.29 11.54 -14.98
N HIS A 391 -14.70 11.90 -13.83
CA HIS A 391 -13.46 12.69 -13.78
C HIS A 391 -12.42 12.03 -12.85
N PRO A 392 -11.13 11.91 -13.25
CA PRO A 392 -10.10 11.20 -12.47
C PRO A 392 -9.80 11.83 -11.10
N ASN A 393 -10.08 13.13 -10.92
CA ASN A 393 -9.89 13.86 -9.66
C ASN A 393 -11.14 13.89 -8.77
N ILE A 394 -12.24 13.24 -9.16
CA ILE A 394 -13.45 13.08 -8.35
C ILE A 394 -13.58 11.61 -7.99
N LYS A 395 -13.48 11.30 -6.71
CA LYS A 395 -13.33 9.95 -6.17
C LYS A 395 -14.19 9.79 -4.91
N VAL A 396 -14.09 8.66 -4.24
CA VAL A 396 -14.98 8.31 -3.11
C VAL A 396 -14.16 8.03 -1.85
N LEU A 397 -14.75 8.37 -0.71
CA LEU A 397 -14.32 7.98 0.63
C LEU A 397 -15.30 6.94 1.20
N ALA A 398 -14.79 5.95 1.93
CA ALA A 398 -15.60 5.06 2.75
C ALA A 398 -15.37 5.36 4.23
N ASP A 399 -16.41 5.80 4.94
CA ASP A 399 -16.37 5.98 6.39
C ASP A 399 -17.06 4.77 7.05
N PHE A 400 -16.30 3.97 7.79
CA PHE A 400 -16.82 2.75 8.40
C PHE A 400 -17.89 3.03 9.47
N TYR A 401 -17.85 4.20 10.12
CA TYR A 401 -18.88 4.61 11.05
C TYR A 401 -20.21 4.85 10.32
N HIS A 402 -20.20 5.65 9.26
CA HIS A 402 -21.40 5.95 8.48
C HIS A 402 -21.93 4.72 7.74
N MET A 403 -21.06 3.90 7.15
CA MET A 403 -21.44 2.61 6.58
C MET A 403 -22.19 1.75 7.60
N ALA A 404 -21.67 1.64 8.83
CA ALA A 404 -22.30 0.86 9.88
C ALA A 404 -23.63 1.48 10.37
N GLN A 405 -23.78 2.80 10.38
CA GLN A 405 -25.05 3.49 10.68
C GLN A 405 -26.13 3.20 9.64
N GLU A 406 -25.76 3.22 8.36
CA GLU A 406 -26.66 2.96 7.23
C GLU A 406 -26.89 1.47 6.94
N ASN A 407 -26.26 0.59 7.72
CA ASN A 407 -26.24 -0.87 7.50
C ASN A 407 -25.68 -1.26 6.12
N GLU A 408 -24.73 -0.48 5.60
CA GLU A 408 -23.97 -0.78 4.39
C GLU A 408 -22.74 -1.63 4.74
N GLY A 409 -22.60 -2.80 4.11
CA GLY A 409 -21.53 -3.73 4.42
C GLY A 409 -20.23 -3.49 3.64
N PRO A 410 -19.15 -4.22 3.97
CA PRO A 410 -17.84 -4.12 3.31
C PRO A 410 -17.87 -4.40 1.80
N GLU A 411 -18.88 -5.09 1.29
CA GLU A 411 -19.08 -5.33 -0.15
C GLU A 411 -19.14 -4.02 -0.96
N ALA A 412 -19.61 -2.92 -0.36
CA ALA A 412 -19.62 -1.62 -1.02
C ALA A 412 -18.20 -1.07 -1.27
N ILE A 413 -17.25 -1.35 -0.37
CA ILE A 413 -15.82 -1.05 -0.57
C ILE A 413 -15.27 -1.84 -1.76
N VAL A 414 -15.62 -3.13 -1.84
CA VAL A 414 -15.21 -3.99 -2.95
C VAL A 414 -15.76 -3.48 -4.28
N ALA A 415 -17.03 -3.11 -4.31
CA ALA A 415 -17.70 -2.55 -5.48
C ALA A 415 -17.12 -1.19 -5.91
N ALA A 416 -16.73 -0.33 -4.95
CA ALA A 416 -16.10 0.96 -5.25
C ALA A 416 -14.72 0.79 -5.90
N GLY A 417 -13.97 -0.25 -5.51
CA GLY A 417 -12.69 -0.61 -6.12
C GLY A 417 -11.72 0.56 -6.22
N ALA A 418 -11.20 0.83 -7.42
CA ALA A 418 -10.23 1.89 -7.66
C ALA A 418 -10.78 3.33 -7.44
N MET A 419 -12.09 3.52 -7.34
CA MET A 419 -12.67 4.83 -7.02
C MET A 419 -12.44 5.22 -5.57
N LEU A 420 -12.23 4.24 -4.68
CA LEU A 420 -11.94 4.50 -3.28
C LEU A 420 -10.52 5.06 -3.15
N GLN A 421 -10.40 6.28 -2.61
CA GLN A 421 -9.11 6.97 -2.48
C GLN A 421 -8.78 7.39 -1.05
N HIS A 422 -9.74 7.28 -0.14
CA HIS A 422 -9.56 7.58 1.27
C HIS A 422 -10.56 6.81 2.14
N CYS A 423 -10.30 6.66 3.43
CA CYS A 423 -11.20 6.00 4.37
C CYS A 423 -11.20 6.71 5.73
N HIS A 424 -12.35 6.73 6.39
CA HIS A 424 -12.49 7.09 7.81
C HIS A 424 -12.90 5.88 8.63
N ILE A 425 -12.54 5.89 9.92
CA ILE A 425 -12.83 4.81 10.86
C ILE A 425 -13.21 5.37 12.24
N ALA A 426 -14.34 4.90 12.77
CA ALA A 426 -14.75 5.06 14.16
C ALA A 426 -15.76 3.98 14.53
N GLU A 427 -15.89 3.70 15.81
CA GLU A 427 -16.83 2.72 16.37
C GLU A 427 -18.27 3.26 16.38
N LYS A 428 -19.25 2.40 16.10
CA LYS A 428 -20.62 2.78 15.78
C LYS A 428 -21.38 3.42 16.94
N GLU A 429 -21.23 2.91 18.18
CA GLU A 429 -22.12 3.31 19.27
C GLU A 429 -21.96 4.80 19.65
N LYS A 430 -20.71 5.26 19.79
CA LYS A 430 -20.38 6.62 20.27
C LYS A 430 -19.45 7.40 19.35
N ARG A 431 -19.23 6.91 18.12
CA ARG A 431 -18.23 7.46 17.17
C ARG A 431 -16.86 7.58 17.83
N THR A 432 -16.39 6.51 18.46
CA THR A 432 -15.12 6.50 19.23
C THR A 432 -13.98 5.89 18.42
N ALA A 433 -12.73 6.19 18.81
CA ALA A 433 -11.55 5.57 18.23
C ALA A 433 -11.57 4.04 18.44
N PRO A 434 -11.04 3.25 17.48
CA PRO A 434 -11.00 1.79 17.59
C PRO A 434 -10.44 1.27 18.91
N GLY A 435 -11.14 0.30 19.51
CA GLY A 435 -10.73 -0.35 20.74
C GLY A 435 -11.32 0.27 22.01
N ILE A 436 -12.15 1.31 21.94
CA ILE A 436 -12.84 1.86 23.12
C ILE A 436 -14.07 1.01 23.44
N ALA A 437 -14.98 0.86 22.48
CA ALA A 437 -16.14 -0.03 22.54
C ALA A 437 -15.82 -1.45 22.07
N GLY A 438 -14.82 -1.61 21.19
CA GLY A 438 -14.34 -2.92 20.73
C GLY A 438 -15.01 -3.45 19.47
N ASP A 439 -15.41 -2.56 18.55
CA ASP A 439 -15.98 -2.99 17.26
C ASP A 439 -14.96 -3.78 16.41
N ASP A 440 -15.47 -4.75 15.65
CA ASP A 440 -14.66 -5.53 14.71
C ASP A 440 -14.66 -4.90 13.31
N PHE A 441 -13.53 -4.30 12.93
CA PHE A 441 -13.31 -3.72 11.60
C PHE A 441 -12.63 -4.68 10.62
N THR A 442 -12.34 -5.93 11.03
CA THR A 442 -11.69 -6.94 10.19
C THR A 442 -12.39 -7.13 8.84
N PRO A 443 -13.74 -7.16 8.75
CA PRO A 443 -14.44 -7.28 7.46
C PRO A 443 -14.14 -6.10 6.50
N TYR A 444 -14.06 -4.87 7.00
CA TYR A 444 -13.72 -3.70 6.19
C TYR A 444 -12.28 -3.75 5.70
N PHE A 445 -11.32 -4.13 6.57
CA PHE A 445 -9.93 -4.33 6.15
C PHE A 445 -9.75 -5.49 5.16
N LYS A 446 -10.55 -6.56 5.27
CA LYS A 446 -10.63 -7.62 4.25
C LYS A 446 -11.05 -7.05 2.89
N ALA A 447 -12.12 -6.26 2.86
CA ALA A 447 -12.57 -5.61 1.62
C ALA A 447 -11.51 -4.68 1.02
N LEU A 448 -10.84 -3.85 1.84
CA LEU A 448 -9.74 -3.00 1.40
C LEU A 448 -8.58 -3.80 0.77
N ARG A 449 -8.23 -4.95 1.34
CA ARG A 449 -7.18 -5.82 0.77
C ARG A 449 -7.62 -6.48 -0.54
N GLN A 450 -8.89 -6.86 -0.67
CA GLN A 450 -9.43 -7.44 -1.90
C GLN A 450 -9.30 -6.49 -3.09
N ILE A 451 -9.42 -5.17 -2.85
CA ILE A 451 -9.23 -4.15 -3.89
C ILE A 451 -7.78 -3.61 -3.94
N HIS A 452 -6.84 -4.23 -3.22
CA HIS A 452 -5.44 -3.81 -3.13
C HIS A 452 -5.26 -2.35 -2.69
N TYR A 453 -6.11 -1.87 -1.79
CA TYR A 453 -6.07 -0.49 -1.32
C TYR A 453 -4.75 -0.17 -0.59
N ALA A 454 -4.12 0.93 -1.01
CA ALA A 454 -2.87 1.46 -0.45
C ALA A 454 -3.00 2.95 -0.03
N GLY A 455 -4.22 3.37 0.31
CA GLY A 455 -4.53 4.73 0.73
C GLY A 455 -4.46 4.92 2.25
N GLY A 456 -5.12 5.96 2.74
CA GLY A 456 -5.18 6.28 4.17
C GLY A 456 -6.43 5.72 4.82
N VAL A 457 -6.32 5.37 6.09
CA VAL A 457 -7.45 5.14 7.01
C VAL A 457 -7.26 6.08 8.20
N SER A 458 -8.08 7.12 8.29
CA SER A 458 -8.00 8.13 9.36
C SER A 458 -9.02 7.86 10.44
N ILE A 459 -8.61 7.89 11.71
CA ILE A 459 -9.55 7.89 12.82
C ILE A 459 -10.29 9.23 12.85
N GLU A 460 -11.62 9.18 12.70
CA GLU A 460 -12.50 10.35 12.79
C GLU A 460 -13.56 10.14 13.87
N GLY A 461 -13.15 10.29 15.12
CA GLY A 461 -14.01 10.02 16.27
C GLY A 461 -13.48 10.57 17.58
N GLY A 462 -14.29 10.42 18.62
CA GLY A 462 -13.97 10.76 19.99
C GLY A 462 -12.97 9.78 20.61
N TRP A 463 -12.20 10.29 21.58
CA TRP A 463 -11.10 9.54 22.20
C TRP A 463 -11.41 9.08 23.63
N GLY A 464 -12.68 9.05 24.03
CA GLY A 464 -13.10 8.64 25.38
C GLY A 464 -12.40 9.47 26.47
N GLU A 465 -11.65 8.80 27.35
CA GLU A 465 -10.88 9.41 28.44
C GLU A 465 -9.70 10.30 27.96
N GLY A 466 -9.38 10.31 26.66
CA GLY A 466 -8.44 11.24 26.06
C GLY A 466 -7.62 10.67 24.91
N LEU A 467 -7.15 11.58 24.04
CA LEU A 467 -6.35 11.25 22.85
C LEU A 467 -5.07 10.49 23.22
N GLN A 468 -4.29 11.02 24.16
CA GLN A 468 -2.99 10.46 24.55
C GLN A 468 -3.10 9.06 25.15
N GLN A 469 -4.17 8.78 25.90
CA GLN A 469 -4.42 7.51 26.56
C GLN A 469 -4.76 6.40 25.57
N ASN A 470 -5.47 6.73 24.48
CA ASN A 470 -6.03 5.74 23.56
C ASN A 470 -5.28 5.64 22.21
N LEU A 471 -4.34 6.54 21.91
CA LEU A 471 -3.65 6.61 20.62
C LEU A 471 -2.95 5.29 20.23
N ALA A 472 -2.13 4.75 21.14
CA ALA A 472 -1.39 3.52 20.93
C ALA A 472 -2.32 2.30 20.82
N LYS A 473 -3.38 2.26 21.64
CA LYS A 473 -4.39 1.19 21.62
C LYS A 473 -5.12 1.15 20.28
N ALA A 474 -5.62 2.29 19.82
CA ALA A 474 -6.35 2.38 18.56
C ALA A 474 -5.48 1.96 17.37
N LEU A 475 -4.22 2.42 17.32
CA LEU A 475 -3.29 2.02 16.27
C LEU A 475 -3.00 0.51 16.28
N ALA A 476 -2.79 -0.07 17.46
CA ALA A 476 -2.53 -1.49 17.60
C ALA A 476 -3.72 -2.33 17.14
N ILE A 477 -4.95 -1.93 17.49
CA ILE A 477 -6.18 -2.59 17.02
C ILE A 477 -6.30 -2.52 15.50
N MET A 478 -6.16 -1.32 14.91
CA MET A 478 -6.23 -1.16 13.46
C MET A 478 -5.17 -1.99 12.73
N LYS A 479 -3.91 -1.95 13.18
CA LYS A 479 -2.82 -2.76 12.58
C LYS A 479 -3.09 -4.25 12.69
N THR A 480 -3.63 -4.70 13.82
CA THR A 480 -3.95 -6.12 14.08
C THR A 480 -5.09 -6.59 13.17
N GLN A 481 -6.22 -5.89 13.15
CA GLN A 481 -7.36 -6.26 12.31
C GLN A 481 -7.03 -6.11 10.82
N ALA A 482 -6.16 -5.18 10.44
CA ALA A 482 -5.69 -5.01 9.07
C ALA A 482 -4.80 -6.16 8.53
N ILE A 483 -4.28 -7.03 9.41
CA ILE A 483 -3.48 -8.21 9.00
C ILE A 483 -4.19 -9.55 9.24
N GLN A 484 -5.31 -9.57 9.99
CA GLN A 484 -6.08 -10.78 10.26
C GLN A 484 -6.74 -11.33 8.98
N GLN A 485 -6.61 -12.65 8.75
CA GLN A 485 -7.07 -13.35 7.54
C GLN A 485 -8.55 -13.67 7.52
#